data_AF-U9UGN0-F1
#
_entry.id   AF-U9UGN0-F1
#
_cell.length_a   1.000
_cell.length_b   1.000
_cell.length_c   1.000
_cell.angle_alpha   90.00
_cell.angle_beta   90.00
_cell.angle_gamma   90.00
#
_symmetry.space_group_name_H-M   'P 1'
#
loop_
_entity.id
_entity.type
_entity.pdbx_description
1 polymer ?
#
loop_
_entity_poly.entity_id
_entity_poly.type
_entity_poly.pdbx_seq_one_letter_code
_entity_poly.pdbx_strand_id
1 'polypeptide(L)'
;MATKKFPRKHNKRPKLKGGPRPSPRLVEGVGKSTLGNFLVGALQGNELFPTSAKMETVTKVCSAGIMLIDDVQYNIVNTPGLFDTEQGSTPILEKISEVVNKCAHGVKAILIVFEAQRFTNEQRNVLDKIRKFLGKDATNNIILVFSKANRVQTNNKNVMERDCVRTVSSFIQVIGNRWGISPNPDIFPPDEETFRVRLREIKDLIPLHSLQPL
;
A
#
# COMPACT_ATOMS: atom_id res chain seq x y z
N MET A 1 5.22 -57.60 -61.90
CA MET A 1 4.87 -56.19 -62.12
C MET A 1 4.43 -55.58 -60.80
N ALA A 2 5.33 -54.85 -60.12
CA ALA A 2 5.10 -54.30 -58.79
C ALA A 2 4.55 -52.86 -58.91
N THR A 3 3.37 -52.62 -58.36
CA THR A 3 2.74 -51.30 -58.31
C THR A 3 3.25 -50.50 -57.10
N LYS A 4 3.91 -49.37 -57.38
CA LYS A 4 4.44 -48.41 -56.41
C LYS A 4 3.28 -47.81 -55.58
N LYS A 5 3.20 -48.14 -54.29
CA LYS A 5 2.41 -47.39 -53.30
C LYS A 5 3.19 -46.14 -52.87
N PHE A 6 2.61 -44.96 -53.04
CA PHE A 6 3.15 -43.70 -52.50
C PHE A 6 2.96 -43.66 -50.98
N PRO A 7 4.00 -43.36 -50.17
CA PRO A 7 3.83 -43.14 -48.74
C PRO A 7 3.21 -41.76 -48.46
N ARG A 8 2.20 -41.72 -47.57
CA ARG A 8 1.62 -40.49 -47.02
C ARG A 8 2.70 -39.71 -46.26
N LYS A 9 2.98 -38.47 -46.67
CA LYS A 9 3.84 -37.55 -45.90
C LYS A 9 3.17 -37.25 -44.55
N HIS A 10 3.77 -37.72 -43.45
CA HIS A 10 3.45 -37.23 -42.12
C HIS A 10 4.02 -35.81 -41.97
N ASN A 11 3.14 -34.83 -41.98
CA ASN A 11 3.49 -33.44 -41.71
C ASN A 11 3.70 -33.28 -40.19
N LYS A 12 4.93 -33.49 -39.71
CA LYS A 12 5.29 -33.17 -38.32
C LYS A 12 5.26 -31.65 -38.18
N ARG A 13 4.26 -31.12 -37.47
CA ARG A 13 4.25 -29.71 -37.04
C ARG A 13 5.54 -29.43 -36.25
N PRO A 14 6.27 -28.33 -36.51
CA PRO A 14 7.42 -27.99 -35.70
C PRO A 14 6.96 -27.75 -34.25
N LYS A 15 7.63 -28.40 -33.29
CA LYS A 15 7.46 -28.08 -31.88
C LYS A 15 7.97 -26.64 -31.69
N LEU A 16 7.06 -25.70 -31.42
CA LEU A 16 7.42 -24.38 -30.94
C LEU A 16 8.24 -24.60 -29.66
N LYS A 17 9.54 -24.28 -29.72
CA LYS A 17 10.35 -24.13 -28.50
C LYS A 17 9.65 -23.06 -27.67
N GLY A 18 9.16 -23.44 -26.50
CA GLY A 18 8.53 -22.49 -25.58
C GLY A 18 9.44 -21.29 -25.43
N GLY A 19 8.96 -20.11 -25.82
CA GLY A 19 9.63 -18.86 -25.52
C GLY A 19 9.91 -18.77 -24.02
N PRO A 20 10.86 -17.94 -23.59
CA PRO A 20 11.15 -17.78 -22.17
C PRO A 20 9.83 -17.59 -21.42
N ARG A 21 9.57 -18.47 -20.44
CA ARG A 21 8.44 -18.29 -19.53
C ARG A 21 8.54 -16.85 -19.01
N PRO A 22 7.44 -16.08 -18.98
CA PRO A 22 7.50 -14.74 -18.40
C PRO A 22 8.13 -14.88 -17.02
N SER A 23 9.28 -14.24 -16.83
CA SER A 23 9.95 -14.18 -15.54
C SER A 23 8.93 -13.73 -14.50
N PRO A 24 8.91 -14.30 -13.28
CA PRO A 24 8.07 -13.81 -12.20
C PRO A 24 8.23 -12.29 -12.13
N ARG A 25 7.14 -11.56 -12.34
CA ARG A 25 7.14 -10.10 -12.36
C ARG A 25 7.59 -9.67 -10.96
N LEU A 26 8.73 -8.97 -10.87
CA LEU A 26 9.31 -8.54 -9.60
C LEU A 26 8.26 -7.70 -8.83
N VAL A 27 7.70 -8.22 -7.74
CA VAL A 27 6.73 -7.49 -6.90
C VAL A 27 7.50 -6.67 -5.86
N GLU A 28 7.83 -5.43 -6.20
CA GLU A 28 8.17 -4.43 -5.20
C GLU A 28 6.97 -4.20 -4.25
N GLY A 29 7.24 -4.00 -2.96
CA GLY A 29 6.19 -3.73 -1.98
C GLY A 29 5.55 -2.35 -2.13
N VAL A 30 4.30 -2.23 -1.69
CA VAL A 30 3.48 -0.99 -1.82
C VAL A 30 3.94 0.20 -0.97
N GLY A 31 5.07 0.11 -0.24
CA GLY A 31 5.67 1.23 0.49
C GLY A 31 5.19 1.45 1.93
N LYS A 32 4.60 0.45 2.60
CA LYS A 32 4.15 0.54 4.01
C LYS A 32 5.28 0.86 4.99
N SER A 33 6.34 0.04 4.99
CA SER A 33 7.52 0.23 5.86
C SER A 33 8.22 1.57 5.59
N THR A 34 8.34 1.93 4.30
CA THR A 34 8.93 3.20 3.86
C THR A 34 8.16 4.40 4.42
N LEU A 35 6.83 4.41 4.27
CA LEU A 35 5.98 5.44 4.86
C LEU A 35 6.11 5.46 6.40
N GLY A 36 6.13 4.29 7.04
CA GLY A 36 6.29 4.16 8.48
C GLY A 36 7.59 4.81 8.99
N ASN A 37 8.71 4.61 8.29
CA ASN A 37 9.98 5.24 8.62
C ASN A 37 9.91 6.76 8.51
N PHE A 38 9.31 7.27 7.44
CA PHE A 38 9.15 8.72 7.26
C PHE A 38 8.31 9.33 8.37
N LEU A 39 7.22 8.67 8.77
CA LEU A 39 6.33 9.15 9.83
C LEU A 39 7.03 9.28 11.19
N VAL A 40 7.91 8.32 11.54
CA VAL A 40 8.72 8.39 12.78
C VAL A 40 9.94 9.30 12.66
N GLY A 41 10.19 9.90 11.49
CA GLY A 41 11.36 10.75 11.24
C GLY A 41 12.65 9.98 10.96
N ALA A 42 12.58 8.66 10.78
CA ALA A 42 13.70 7.84 10.36
C ALA A 42 13.93 7.99 8.85
N LEU A 43 14.98 8.72 8.49
CA LEU A 43 15.46 8.88 7.11
C LEU A 43 16.81 8.16 6.98
N GLN A 44 17.10 7.63 5.80
CA GLN A 44 18.29 6.86 5.40
C GLN A 44 19.30 6.48 6.51
N GLY A 45 19.40 5.19 6.81
CA GLY A 45 20.43 4.63 7.71
C GLY A 45 20.04 4.52 9.18
N ASN A 46 18.83 4.95 9.55
CA ASN A 46 18.24 4.79 10.88
C ASN A 46 16.82 4.19 10.81
N GLU A 47 16.55 3.37 9.80
CA GLU A 47 15.23 2.79 9.55
C GLU A 47 14.78 1.89 10.70
N LEU A 48 13.66 2.26 11.34
CA LEU A 48 12.99 1.45 12.34
C LEU A 48 12.31 0.22 11.71
N PHE A 49 11.68 0.43 10.56
CA PHE A 49 11.02 -0.61 9.78
C PHE A 49 11.91 -1.00 8.61
N PRO A 50 12.43 -2.23 8.58
CA PRO A 50 13.36 -2.62 7.53
C PRO A 50 12.67 -2.59 6.16
N THR A 51 13.30 -1.90 5.21
CA THR A 51 12.89 -1.77 3.80
C THR A 51 13.88 -2.50 2.91
N SER A 52 13.41 -3.26 1.93
CA SER A 52 14.29 -3.89 0.92
C SER A 52 13.79 -3.60 -0.49
N ALA A 53 14.72 -3.26 -1.37
CA ALA A 53 14.52 -3.22 -2.81
C ALA A 53 14.58 -4.63 -3.46
N LYS A 54 14.96 -5.66 -2.69
CA LYS A 54 15.08 -7.06 -3.12
C LYS A 54 13.88 -7.89 -2.64
N MET A 55 13.47 -8.85 -3.46
CA MET A 55 12.23 -9.66 -3.41
C MET A 55 11.96 -10.52 -2.17
N GLU A 56 12.69 -10.35 -1.08
CA GLU A 56 12.37 -11.05 0.17
C GLU A 56 11.37 -10.20 0.95
N THR A 57 10.22 -10.77 1.29
CA THR A 57 9.24 -10.16 2.20
C THR A 57 9.89 -9.94 3.56
N VAL A 58 10.47 -8.76 3.74
CA VAL A 58 11.37 -8.45 4.87
C VAL A 58 10.67 -8.48 6.22
N THR A 59 9.36 -8.26 6.23
CA THR A 59 8.60 -8.22 7.48
C THR A 59 7.83 -9.54 7.59
N LYS A 60 8.25 -10.43 8.49
CA LYS A 60 7.51 -11.66 8.84
C LYS A 60 6.73 -11.53 10.16
N VAL A 61 6.98 -10.45 10.92
CA VAL A 61 6.43 -10.17 12.26
C VAL A 61 6.05 -8.69 12.32
N CYS A 62 4.97 -8.34 13.03
CA CYS A 62 4.64 -6.92 13.27
C CYS A 62 5.77 -6.21 14.01
N SER A 63 6.11 -5.01 13.55
CA SER A 63 7.09 -4.14 14.21
C SER A 63 6.39 -2.87 14.70
N ALA A 64 6.85 -2.29 15.80
CA ALA A 64 6.28 -1.08 16.36
C ALA A 64 7.38 -0.05 16.68
N GLY A 65 7.00 1.22 16.73
CA GLY A 65 7.81 2.26 17.34
C GLY A 65 7.02 3.54 17.61
N ILE A 66 7.74 4.58 18.02
CA ILE A 66 7.15 5.83 18.48
C ILE A 66 7.19 6.87 17.37
N MET A 67 6.03 7.45 17.08
CA MET A 67 5.85 8.59 16.18
C MET A 67 5.43 9.81 17.01
N LEU A 68 5.99 10.98 16.67
CA LEU A 68 5.58 12.26 17.24
C LEU A 68 4.75 13.06 16.22
N ILE A 69 3.61 13.57 16.68
CA ILE A 69 2.75 14.55 16.00
C ILE A 69 2.48 15.66 17.00
N ASP A 70 2.93 16.88 16.73
CA ASP A 70 2.78 18.05 17.63
C ASP A 70 3.09 17.73 19.10
N ASP A 71 4.26 17.10 19.32
CA ASP A 71 4.77 16.64 20.62
C ASP A 71 3.93 15.55 21.33
N VAL A 72 2.87 15.06 20.71
CA VAL A 72 2.08 13.92 21.18
C VAL A 72 2.68 12.62 20.65
N GLN A 73 2.88 11.64 21.55
CA GLN A 73 3.40 10.32 21.22
C GLN A 73 2.31 9.37 20.73
N TYR A 74 2.61 8.68 19.62
CA TYR A 74 1.79 7.63 19.04
C TYR A 74 2.60 6.36 18.84
N ASN A 75 1.99 5.21 19.12
CA ASN A 75 2.52 3.92 18.71
C ASN A 75 2.15 3.69 17.24
N ILE A 76 3.15 3.63 16.36
CA ILE A 76 2.98 3.19 14.98
C ILE A 76 3.33 1.71 14.88
N VAL A 77 2.45 0.94 14.25
CA VAL A 77 2.63 -0.51 14.04
C VAL A 77 2.68 -0.78 12.54
N ASN A 78 3.79 -1.34 12.08
CA ASN A 78 3.93 -1.82 10.70
C ASN A 78 3.53 -3.29 10.63
N THR A 79 2.54 -3.59 9.79
CA THR A 79 2.03 -4.95 9.60
C THR A 79 2.57 -5.57 8.30
N PRO A 80 3.22 -6.74 8.36
CA PRO A 80 3.55 -7.55 7.19
C PRO A 80 2.37 -7.80 6.24
N GLY A 81 2.59 -7.69 4.93
CA GLY A 81 1.84 -8.42 3.89
C GLY A 81 0.31 -8.38 3.93
N LEU A 82 -0.30 -7.38 4.58
CA LEU A 82 -1.76 -7.30 4.76
C LEU A 82 -2.50 -7.16 3.42
N PHE A 83 -1.80 -6.73 2.37
CA PHE A 83 -2.36 -6.37 1.07
C PHE A 83 -1.56 -6.96 -0.11
N ASP A 84 -0.70 -7.96 0.16
CA ASP A 84 0.04 -8.61 -0.93
C ASP A 84 -0.95 -9.50 -1.71
N THR A 85 -1.03 -9.22 -3.00
CA THR A 85 -2.07 -9.53 -3.99
C THR A 85 -2.41 -11.01 -4.21
N GLU A 86 -1.95 -11.94 -3.36
CA GLU A 86 -2.13 -13.38 -3.58
C GLU A 86 -3.03 -14.07 -2.55
N GLN A 87 -3.33 -13.46 -1.39
CA GLN A 87 -4.10 -14.14 -0.33
C GLN A 87 -5.43 -13.45 0.01
N GLY A 88 -6.38 -13.47 -0.94
CA GLY A 88 -7.82 -13.29 -0.66
C GLY A 88 -8.19 -12.08 0.23
N SER A 89 -9.41 -12.09 0.80
CA SER A 89 -9.92 -10.97 1.62
C SER A 89 -10.21 -11.32 3.07
N THR A 90 -10.47 -12.59 3.35
CA THR A 90 -10.67 -13.11 4.71
C THR A 90 -9.47 -12.85 5.61
N PRO A 91 -8.20 -12.99 5.14
CA PRO A 91 -7.02 -12.73 5.98
C PRO A 91 -6.84 -11.26 6.38
N ILE A 92 -7.44 -10.31 5.64
CA ILE A 92 -7.26 -8.87 5.86
C ILE A 92 -8.01 -8.43 7.12
N LEU A 93 -9.25 -8.89 7.24
CA LEU A 93 -10.20 -8.46 8.26
C LEU A 93 -9.84 -9.04 9.63
N GLU A 94 -9.43 -10.31 9.67
CA GLU A 94 -8.93 -10.98 10.87
C GLU A 94 -7.68 -10.28 11.43
N LYS A 95 -6.75 -9.86 10.55
CA LYS A 95 -5.54 -9.17 10.97
C LYS A 95 -5.81 -7.74 11.43
N ILE A 96 -6.73 -7.02 10.81
CA ILE A 96 -7.19 -5.71 11.32
C ILE A 96 -7.76 -5.90 12.73
N SER A 97 -8.62 -6.91 12.93
CA SER A 97 -9.17 -7.25 14.23
C SER A 97 -8.07 -7.59 15.25
N GLU A 98 -7.09 -8.41 14.88
CA GLU A 98 -5.95 -8.76 15.74
C GLU A 98 -5.14 -7.54 16.17
N VAL A 99 -4.85 -6.61 15.24
CA VAL A 99 -4.11 -5.39 15.54
C VAL A 99 -4.93 -4.47 16.45
N VAL A 100 -6.22 -4.29 16.15
CA VAL A 100 -7.13 -3.48 16.98
C VAL A 100 -7.20 -4.04 18.40
N ASN A 101 -7.31 -5.37 18.56
CA ASN A 101 -7.37 -6.03 19.87
C ASN A 101 -6.07 -5.89 20.67
N LYS A 102 -4.93 -5.68 20.01
CA LYS A 102 -3.64 -5.43 20.68
C LYS A 102 -3.44 -3.97 21.10
N CYS A 103 -4.32 -3.05 20.67
CA CYS A 103 -4.21 -1.63 20.99
C CYS A 103 -5.03 -1.25 22.23
N ALA A 104 -4.37 -1.15 23.40
CA ALA A 104 -5.00 -0.86 24.69
C ALA A 104 -5.85 0.44 24.71
N HIS A 105 -5.45 1.47 23.97
CA HIS A 105 -6.15 2.75 23.87
C HIS A 105 -6.97 2.91 22.58
N GLY A 106 -7.23 1.80 21.89
CA GLY A 106 -7.84 1.77 20.56
C GLY A 106 -6.90 2.30 19.46
N VAL A 107 -7.33 2.11 18.21
CA VAL A 107 -6.57 2.56 17.04
C VAL A 107 -7.00 3.97 16.65
N LYS A 108 -6.05 4.93 16.65
CA LYS A 108 -6.30 6.34 16.27
C LYS A 108 -6.40 6.53 14.76
N ALA A 109 -5.60 5.79 13.99
CA ALA A 109 -5.63 5.79 12.54
C ALA A 109 -5.21 4.44 11.96
N ILE A 110 -5.84 4.03 10.86
CA ILE A 110 -5.47 2.88 10.04
C ILE A 110 -5.02 3.42 8.68
N LEU A 111 -3.72 3.33 8.40
CA LEU A 111 -3.14 3.74 7.12
C LEU A 111 -3.22 2.58 6.11
N ILE A 112 -4.01 2.75 5.06
CA ILE A 112 -4.06 1.81 3.92
C ILE A 112 -3.20 2.39 2.80
N VAL A 113 -2.18 1.66 2.37
CA VAL A 113 -1.20 2.15 1.39
C VAL A 113 -1.37 1.46 0.04
N PHE A 114 -1.55 2.24 -1.03
CA PHE A 114 -1.57 1.75 -2.42
C PHE A 114 -0.54 2.45 -3.30
N GLU A 115 -0.01 1.73 -4.28
CA GLU A 115 0.84 2.32 -5.31
C GLU A 115 -0.01 3.08 -6.33
N ALA A 116 0.26 4.36 -6.53
CA ALA A 116 -0.42 5.20 -7.52
C ALA A 116 -0.35 4.60 -8.94
N GLN A 117 0.78 3.98 -9.29
CA GLN A 117 1.04 3.44 -10.63
C GLN A 117 0.38 2.08 -10.90
N ARG A 118 0.04 1.32 -9.84
CA ARG A 118 -0.53 -0.02 -9.95
C ARG A 118 -1.93 -0.08 -9.36
N PHE A 119 -2.71 0.98 -9.55
CA PHE A 119 -4.06 1.00 -9.02
C PHE A 119 -4.97 0.05 -9.81
N THR A 120 -5.28 -1.13 -9.26
CA THR A 120 -6.04 -2.19 -9.95
C THR A 120 -7.47 -2.34 -9.42
N ASN A 121 -8.32 -3.02 -10.20
CA ASN A 121 -9.67 -3.42 -9.75
C ASN A 121 -9.63 -4.29 -8.48
N GLU A 122 -8.55 -5.02 -8.24
CA GLU A 122 -8.38 -5.83 -7.03
C GLU A 122 -8.32 -4.95 -5.79
N GLN A 123 -7.62 -3.81 -5.86
CA GLN A 123 -7.55 -2.85 -4.75
C GLN A 123 -8.91 -2.20 -4.48
N ARG A 124 -9.72 -1.92 -5.51
CA ARG A 124 -11.11 -1.49 -5.32
C ARG A 124 -11.94 -2.54 -4.58
N ASN A 125 -11.81 -3.81 -4.98
CA ASN A 125 -12.50 -4.91 -4.31
C ASN A 125 -12.09 -5.05 -2.84
N VAL A 126 -10.82 -4.79 -2.51
CA VAL A 126 -10.35 -4.78 -1.11
C VAL A 126 -11.04 -3.66 -0.33
N LEU A 127 -11.09 -2.44 -0.86
CA LEU A 127 -11.76 -1.32 -0.20
C LEU A 127 -13.25 -1.56 0.03
N ASP A 128 -13.94 -2.16 -0.94
CA ASP A 128 -15.36 -2.51 -0.80
C ASP A 128 -15.59 -3.53 0.33
N LYS A 129 -14.67 -4.47 0.51
CA LYS A 129 -14.74 -5.47 1.60
C LYS A 129 -14.43 -4.85 2.96
N ILE A 130 -13.41 -3.98 3.02
CA ILE A 130 -13.09 -3.21 4.22
C ILE A 130 -14.30 -2.39 4.66
N ARG A 131 -14.95 -1.68 3.72
CA ARG A 131 -16.16 -0.91 3.98
C ARG A 131 -17.33 -1.76 4.48
N LYS A 132 -17.51 -2.98 3.96
CA LYS A 132 -18.60 -3.87 4.40
C LYS A 132 -18.35 -4.45 5.79
N PHE A 133 -17.10 -4.69 6.14
CA PHE A 133 -16.72 -5.31 7.41
C PHE A 133 -16.60 -4.29 8.53
N LEU A 134 -15.94 -3.17 8.28
CA LEU A 134 -15.79 -2.09 9.25
C LEU A 134 -17.10 -1.30 9.29
N GLY A 135 -17.68 -1.15 10.48
CA GLY A 135 -18.80 -0.24 10.69
C GLY A 135 -18.41 1.21 10.39
N LYS A 136 -19.42 2.09 10.22
CA LYS A 136 -19.21 3.53 9.93
C LYS A 136 -18.21 4.20 10.90
N ASP A 137 -18.23 3.80 12.17
CA ASP A 137 -17.34 4.37 13.19
C ASP A 137 -15.88 3.98 12.96
N ALA A 138 -15.61 2.75 12.52
CA ALA A 138 -14.26 2.29 12.22
C ALA A 138 -13.70 2.90 10.92
N THR A 139 -14.57 3.23 9.95
CA THR A 139 -14.15 3.94 8.73
C THR A 139 -13.66 5.37 8.99
N ASN A 140 -14.08 5.99 10.10
CA ASN A 140 -13.62 7.33 10.49
C ASN A 140 -12.13 7.35 10.85
N ASN A 141 -11.53 6.20 11.19
CA ASN A 141 -10.11 6.11 11.52
C ASN A 141 -9.25 5.74 10.31
N ILE A 142 -9.82 5.51 9.12
CA ILE A 142 -9.04 5.09 7.94
C ILE A 142 -8.45 6.30 7.23
N ILE A 143 -7.19 6.19 6.78
CA ILE A 143 -6.53 7.15 5.89
C ILE A 143 -6.01 6.36 4.69
N LEU A 144 -6.39 6.78 3.48
CA LEU A 144 -5.83 6.19 2.27
C LEU A 144 -4.55 6.93 1.85
N VAL A 145 -3.43 6.23 1.74
CA VAL A 145 -2.15 6.84 1.34
C VAL A 145 -1.68 6.25 0.03
N PHE A 146 -1.34 7.12 -0.91
CA PHE A 146 -0.79 6.70 -2.19
C PHE A 146 0.73 6.85 -2.21
N SER A 147 1.43 5.75 -2.44
CA SER A 147 2.88 5.70 -2.63
C SER A 147 3.24 5.67 -4.12
N LYS A 148 4.52 5.87 -4.43
CA LYS A 148 5.06 5.82 -5.81
C LYS A 148 4.35 6.75 -6.80
N ALA A 149 3.74 7.83 -6.31
CA ALA A 149 3.23 8.91 -7.14
C ALA A 149 4.40 9.56 -7.89
N ASN A 150 4.17 9.96 -9.14
CA ASN A 150 5.20 10.65 -9.92
C ASN A 150 5.38 12.11 -9.45
N ARG A 151 6.38 12.82 -10.00
CA ARG A 151 6.67 14.21 -9.62
C ARG A 151 5.45 15.14 -9.80
N VAL A 152 4.70 15.00 -10.89
CA VAL A 152 3.53 15.85 -11.19
C VAL A 152 2.40 15.61 -10.18
N GLN A 153 2.07 14.34 -9.93
CA GLN A 153 1.04 13.94 -8.96
C GLN A 153 1.41 14.35 -7.53
N THR A 154 2.68 14.21 -7.17
CA THR A 154 3.17 14.58 -5.83
C THR A 154 3.16 16.08 -5.63
N ASN A 155 3.50 16.88 -6.64
CA ASN A 155 3.45 18.34 -6.56
C ASN A 155 2.01 18.87 -6.57
N ASN A 156 1.11 18.25 -7.33
CA ASN A 156 -0.25 18.72 -7.52
C ASN A 156 -1.29 17.63 -7.19
N LYS A 157 -1.90 17.76 -6.01
CA LYS A 157 -2.95 16.84 -5.54
C LYS A 157 -4.15 16.76 -6.49
N ASN A 158 -4.47 17.80 -7.26
CA ASN A 158 -5.59 17.75 -8.21
C ASN A 158 -5.32 16.80 -9.38
N VAL A 159 -4.04 16.64 -9.76
CA VAL A 159 -3.63 15.64 -10.77
C VAL A 159 -3.79 14.25 -10.18
N MET A 160 -3.28 14.04 -8.96
CA MET A 160 -3.45 12.77 -8.24
C MET A 160 -4.93 12.40 -8.04
N GLU A 161 -5.76 13.39 -7.72
CA GLU A 161 -7.18 13.22 -7.51
C GLU A 161 -7.87 12.72 -8.78
N ARG A 162 -7.57 13.37 -9.91
CA ARG A 162 -8.11 13.02 -11.22
C ARG A 162 -7.70 11.62 -11.66
N ASP A 163 -6.43 11.28 -11.49
CA ASP A 163 -5.84 10.05 -12.03
C ASP A 163 -6.21 8.82 -11.19
N CYS A 164 -6.18 8.96 -9.86
CA CYS A 164 -6.25 7.82 -8.94
C CYS A 164 -7.42 7.95 -7.97
N VAL A 165 -7.58 9.07 -7.27
CA VAL A 165 -8.55 9.16 -6.14
C VAL A 165 -9.99 9.06 -6.62
N ARG A 166 -10.33 9.65 -7.78
CA ARG A 166 -11.69 9.55 -8.36
C ARG A 166 -12.12 8.11 -8.65
N THR A 167 -11.18 7.20 -8.85
CA THR A 167 -11.48 5.78 -9.08
C THR A 167 -12.06 5.07 -7.87
N VAL A 168 -11.87 5.63 -6.67
CA VAL A 168 -12.34 5.13 -5.37
C VAL A 168 -13.15 6.19 -4.62
N SER A 169 -13.76 7.13 -5.36
CA SER A 169 -14.48 8.27 -4.79
C SER A 169 -15.52 7.88 -3.75
N SER A 170 -16.26 6.78 -3.97
CA SER A 170 -17.25 6.27 -3.03
C SER A 170 -16.62 5.86 -1.69
N PHE A 171 -15.45 5.23 -1.70
CA PHE A 171 -14.72 4.87 -0.48
C PHE A 171 -14.11 6.10 0.18
N ILE A 172 -13.52 7.00 -0.61
CA ILE A 172 -12.93 8.26 -0.13
C ILE A 172 -13.96 9.12 0.60
N GLN A 173 -15.18 9.20 0.07
CA GLN A 173 -16.30 9.89 0.73
C GLN A 173 -16.67 9.23 2.06
N VAL A 174 -16.69 7.90 2.12
CA VAL A 174 -17.00 7.15 3.35
C VAL A 174 -15.97 7.41 4.44
N ILE A 175 -14.69 7.56 4.09
CA ILE A 175 -13.63 7.89 5.04
C ILE A 175 -13.47 9.41 5.24
N GLY A 176 -14.45 10.24 4.85
CA GLY A 176 -14.43 11.68 5.10
C GLY A 176 -13.37 12.45 4.30
N ASN A 177 -13.08 12.02 3.06
CA ASN A 177 -12.05 12.58 2.19
C ASN A 177 -10.62 12.53 2.78
N ARG A 178 -10.36 11.59 3.70
CA ARG A 178 -9.05 11.42 4.35
C ARG A 178 -8.08 10.63 3.49
N TRP A 179 -7.27 11.34 2.71
CA TRP A 179 -6.21 10.73 1.91
C TRP A 179 -4.96 11.60 1.76
N GLY A 180 -3.82 10.95 1.51
CA GLY A 180 -2.53 11.62 1.36
C GLY A 180 -1.62 10.95 0.33
N ILE A 181 -0.48 11.59 0.06
CA ILE A 181 0.54 11.10 -0.87
C ILE A 181 1.82 10.88 -0.06
N SER A 182 2.34 9.65 -0.05
CA SER A 182 3.66 9.38 0.51
C SER A 182 4.71 9.95 -0.45
N PRO A 183 5.58 10.87 -0.01
CA PRO A 183 6.64 11.38 -0.86
C PRO A 183 7.66 10.28 -1.18
N ASN A 184 8.29 10.38 -2.35
CA ASN A 184 9.40 9.49 -2.75
C ASN A 184 10.73 10.25 -2.56
N PRO A 185 11.63 9.80 -1.66
CA PRO A 185 12.90 10.47 -1.40
C PRO A 185 13.83 10.55 -2.62
N ASP A 186 13.68 9.64 -3.60
CA ASP A 186 14.45 9.67 -4.84
C ASP A 186 14.03 10.81 -5.78
N ILE A 187 12.79 11.30 -5.63
CA ILE A 187 12.22 12.39 -6.44
C ILE A 187 12.24 13.71 -5.66
N PHE A 188 11.97 13.64 -4.36
CA PHE A 188 11.86 14.75 -3.43
C PHE A 188 12.70 14.44 -2.20
N PRO A 189 13.95 14.93 -2.12
CA PRO A 189 14.80 14.74 -0.94
C PRO A 189 14.11 15.21 0.35
N PRO A 190 14.43 14.62 1.52
CA PRO A 190 13.70 14.91 2.76
C PRO A 190 13.75 16.37 3.25
N ASP A 191 14.75 17.14 2.83
CA ASP A 191 14.90 18.56 3.07
C ASP A 191 14.05 19.43 2.13
N GLU A 192 13.57 18.88 1.01
CA GLU A 192 12.67 19.60 0.10
C GLU A 192 11.32 19.90 0.79
N GLU A 193 10.78 21.07 0.52
CA GLU A 193 9.49 21.50 1.07
C GLU A 193 8.36 20.54 0.70
N THR A 194 8.31 20.08 -0.54
CA THR A 194 7.30 19.13 -1.01
C THR A 194 7.29 17.85 -0.18
N PHE A 195 8.45 17.29 0.16
CA PHE A 195 8.54 16.09 1.00
C PHE A 195 7.90 16.35 2.37
N ARG A 196 8.30 17.46 3.02
CA ARG A 196 7.83 17.85 4.35
C ARG A 196 6.34 18.16 4.37
N VAL A 197 5.82 18.87 3.37
CA VAL A 197 4.40 19.21 3.25
C VAL A 197 3.55 17.96 3.06
N ARG A 198 3.93 17.05 2.15
CA ARG A 198 3.16 15.82 1.90
C ARG A 198 3.13 14.90 3.13
N LEU A 199 4.24 14.82 3.87
CA LEU A 199 4.29 14.05 5.11
C LEU A 199 3.46 14.71 6.23
N ARG A 200 3.51 16.03 6.37
CA ARG A 200 2.69 16.79 7.33
C ARG A 200 1.19 16.60 7.06
N GLU A 201 0.76 16.70 5.79
CA GLU A 201 -0.63 16.45 5.42
C GLU A 201 -1.14 15.06 5.88
N ILE A 202 -0.29 14.03 5.86
CA ILE A 202 -0.67 12.70 6.36
C ILE A 202 -0.81 12.72 7.89
N LYS A 203 0.10 13.40 8.60
CA LYS A 203 0.05 13.54 10.06
C LYS A 203 -1.18 14.32 10.52
N ASP A 204 -1.53 15.39 9.82
CA ASP A 204 -2.69 16.25 10.16
C ASP A 204 -4.03 15.51 10.03
N LEU A 205 -4.08 14.41 9.27
CA LEU A 205 -5.26 13.54 9.16
C LEU A 205 -5.40 12.58 10.36
N ILE A 206 -4.38 12.44 11.20
CA ILE A 206 -4.40 11.59 12.38
C ILE A 206 -4.96 12.42 13.55
N PRO A 207 -6.07 12.01 14.18
CA PRO A 207 -6.65 12.77 15.26
C PRO A 207 -5.67 12.99 16.41
N LEU A 208 -5.48 14.26 16.77
CA LEU A 208 -4.83 14.64 18.02
C LEU A 208 -5.68 14.14 19.20
N HIS A 209 -5.02 13.72 20.28
CA HIS A 209 -5.72 13.30 21.48
C HIS A 209 -6.55 14.50 21.98
N SER A 210 -7.88 14.45 21.87
CA SER A 210 -8.72 15.18 22.80
C SER A 210 -8.49 14.50 24.15
N LEU A 211 -7.78 15.16 25.06
CA LEU A 211 -7.83 14.79 26.47
C LEU A 211 -9.32 14.71 26.80
N GLN A 212 -9.85 13.51 27.02
CA GLN A 212 -11.15 13.42 27.68
C GLN A 212 -10.91 13.94 29.09
N PRO A 213 -11.59 15.00 29.54
CA PRO A 213 -11.55 15.35 30.95
C PRO A 213 -12.08 14.14 31.73
N LEU A 214 -11.29 13.73 32.73
CA LEU A 214 -11.68 12.75 33.76
C LEU A 214 -12.99 13.15 34.42
#